data_AF-A0A7S2TLN7-F1
#
_entry.id   AF-A0A7S2TLN7-F1
#
_cell.length_a   1.000
_cell.length_b   1.000
_cell.length_c   1.000
_cell.angle_alpha   90.00
_cell.angle_beta   90.00
_cell.angle_gamma   90.00
#
_symmetry.space_group_name_H-M   'P 1'
#
loop_
_entity.id
_entity.type
_entity.pdbx_description
1 polymer ?
#
loop_
_entity_poly.entity_id
_entity_poly.type
_entity_poly.pdbx_seq_one_letter_code
_entity_poly.pdbx_strand_id
1 'polypeptide(L)'
;SYHQLVQLKKDIAHLMEVMHNIDVVRKRHELVAAQARGGLDRNRVEAALETDHLDEAQIVFCTLSTAGSEIMMRNLRRPWDLVLIDEAAQSVELSTLVALQHHVSRCILIGDPQQLPATVQINSAAARLYQQSLFERLARAGHKVVMLSTQYRMHPAISSFPSRHFYEGRLQDGDNVSSPAWQRPFHQERRFQPLLFYDVAADTRYKTGTRSSYNPVEAQFVVTLLKQFVQNWTPPGSNAERKLSVGVITPYSAQRGHLDRLLKDAMREAKRESGGGPGGWSGLTVKVATVDGFQGGEKDIIVFSCVRAGGKRGIGFLADIRRMNVGLTRARHACWVVGDSRALVTNVHWRGFLDHCKKTGSYVAPEKAKAVVLGLF
;
A
#
# COMPACT_ATOMS: atom_id res chain seq x y z
N SER A 1 42.25 -14.31 6.78
CA SER A 1 41.92 -13.15 5.92
C SER A 1 40.47 -12.73 6.17
N TYR A 2 40.08 -11.48 5.84
CA TYR A 2 38.68 -11.00 5.96
C TYR A 2 37.67 -11.95 5.29
N HIS A 3 38.07 -12.57 4.18
CA HIS A 3 37.27 -13.54 3.44
C HIS A 3 36.97 -14.82 4.26
N GLN A 4 37.93 -15.31 5.05
CA GLN A 4 37.73 -16.46 5.94
C GLN A 4 36.78 -16.14 7.10
N LEU A 5 36.78 -14.91 7.62
CA LEU A 5 35.83 -14.47 8.66
C LEU A 5 34.39 -14.37 8.13
N VAL A 6 34.21 -13.87 6.90
CA VAL A 6 32.90 -13.82 6.24
C VAL A 6 32.38 -15.22 5.99
N GLN A 7 33.24 -16.15 5.58
CA GLN A 7 32.87 -17.55 5.38
C GLN A 7 32.48 -18.22 6.69
N LEU A 8 33.27 -18.07 7.75
CA LEU A 8 32.96 -18.59 9.08
C LEU A 8 31.62 -18.07 9.62
N LYS A 9 31.29 -16.80 9.38
CA LYS A 9 29.99 -16.22 9.76
C LYS A 9 28.82 -16.88 9.03
N LYS A 10 28.98 -17.22 7.75
CA LYS A 10 27.96 -17.94 6.97
C LYS A 10 27.80 -19.37 7.47
N ASP A 11 28.91 -20.05 7.76
CA ASP A 11 28.90 -21.42 8.26
C ASP A 11 28.24 -21.51 9.65
N ILE A 12 28.51 -20.54 10.54
CA ILE A 12 27.83 -20.43 11.84
C ILE A 12 26.33 -20.18 11.67
N ALA A 13 25.93 -19.26 10.79
CA ALA A 13 24.51 -19.00 10.54
C ALA A 13 23.79 -20.24 9.99
N HIS A 14 24.45 -20.99 9.10
CA HIS A 14 23.92 -22.24 8.58
C HIS A 14 23.79 -23.32 9.66
N LEU A 15 24.79 -23.46 10.54
CA LEU A 15 24.72 -24.39 11.67
C LEU A 15 23.60 -24.02 12.66
N MET A 16 23.37 -22.73 12.92
CA MET A 16 22.25 -22.27 13.74
C MET A 16 20.90 -22.61 13.09
N GLU A 17 20.77 -22.47 11.78
CA GLU A 17 19.58 -22.87 11.03
C GLU A 17 19.35 -24.39 11.09
N VAL A 18 20.41 -25.18 10.93
CA VAL A 18 20.34 -26.65 11.07
C VAL A 18 19.94 -27.06 12.48
N MET A 19 20.51 -26.44 13.53
CA MET A 19 20.12 -26.69 14.92
C MET A 19 18.64 -26.36 15.16
N HIS A 20 18.17 -25.21 14.68
CA HIS A 20 16.76 -24.84 14.77
C HIS A 20 15.85 -25.87 14.08
N ASN A 21 16.22 -26.33 12.88
CA ASN A 21 15.48 -27.35 12.16
C ASN A 21 15.47 -28.70 12.90
N ILE A 22 16.59 -29.10 13.52
CA ILE A 22 16.67 -30.32 14.35
C ILE A 22 15.76 -30.19 15.57
N ASP A 23 15.74 -29.05 16.25
CA ASP A 23 14.86 -28.81 17.40
C ASP A 23 13.38 -28.85 16.98
N VAL A 24 13.02 -28.26 15.84
CA VAL A 24 11.66 -28.34 15.28
C VAL A 24 11.27 -29.79 14.97
N VAL A 25 12.17 -30.59 14.38
CA VAL A 25 11.92 -32.01 14.09
C VAL A 25 11.80 -32.83 15.38
N ARG A 26 12.68 -32.59 16.37
CA ARG A 26 12.62 -33.24 17.70
C ARG A 26 11.29 -32.96 18.39
N LYS A 27 10.87 -31.69 18.42
CA LYS A 27 9.60 -31.24 19.01
C LYS A 27 8.38 -31.82 18.28
N ARG A 28 8.43 -31.94 16.95
CA ARG A 28 7.40 -32.68 16.17
C ARG A 28 7.34 -34.16 16.55
N HIS A 29 8.50 -34.80 16.75
CA HIS A 29 8.57 -36.18 17.23
C HIS A 29 7.98 -36.33 18.64
N GLU A 30 8.21 -35.37 19.54
CA GLU A 30 7.61 -35.34 20.88
C GLU A 30 6.07 -35.21 20.81
N LEU A 31 5.55 -34.34 19.93
CA LEU A 31 4.11 -34.21 19.65
C LEU A 31 3.49 -35.51 19.12
N VAL A 32 4.14 -36.17 18.17
CA VAL A 32 3.69 -37.45 17.60
C VAL A 32 3.77 -38.58 18.65
N ALA A 33 4.83 -38.60 19.45
CA ALA A 33 5.00 -39.55 20.56
C ALA A 33 4.00 -39.30 21.71
N ALA A 34 3.51 -38.07 21.88
CA ALA A 34 2.43 -37.72 22.81
C ALA A 34 1.06 -38.16 22.27
N GLN A 35 0.80 -38.02 20.96
CA GLN A 35 -0.40 -38.53 20.30
C GLN A 35 -0.54 -40.05 20.44
N ALA A 36 0.56 -40.78 20.29
CA ALA A 36 0.58 -42.25 20.42
C ALA A 36 0.27 -42.75 21.85
N ARG A 37 0.41 -41.89 22.87
CA ARG A 37 0.22 -42.24 24.29
C ARG A 37 -1.16 -41.91 24.86
N GLY A 38 -2.09 -41.37 24.07
CA GLY A 38 -3.50 -41.23 24.42
C GLY A 38 -3.86 -40.38 25.65
N GLY A 39 -2.89 -39.71 26.29
CA GLY A 39 -3.08 -39.12 27.63
C GLY A 39 -2.61 -37.67 27.83
N LEU A 40 -2.16 -36.97 26.79
CA LEU A 40 -1.74 -35.57 26.89
C LEU A 40 -2.59 -34.68 25.99
N ASP A 41 -3.18 -33.65 26.59
CA ASP A 41 -3.95 -32.62 25.92
C ASP A 41 -3.06 -31.91 24.89
N ARG A 42 -3.35 -32.14 23.60
CA ARG A 42 -2.61 -31.58 22.46
C ARG A 42 -2.43 -30.07 22.59
N ASN A 43 -3.45 -29.37 23.11
CA ASN A 43 -3.41 -27.93 23.28
C ASN A 43 -2.36 -27.50 24.32
N ARG A 44 -2.12 -28.32 25.36
CA ARG A 44 -1.08 -28.04 26.35
C ARG A 44 0.32 -28.21 25.79
N VAL A 45 0.54 -29.22 24.96
CA VAL A 45 1.84 -29.44 24.31
C VAL A 45 2.14 -28.32 23.31
N GLU A 46 1.15 -27.94 22.50
CA GLU A 46 1.28 -26.85 21.53
C GLU A 46 1.56 -25.51 22.22
N ALA A 47 0.81 -25.17 23.29
CA ALA A 47 1.03 -23.95 24.06
C ALA A 47 2.42 -23.93 24.75
N ALA A 48 2.91 -25.06 25.24
CA ALA A 48 4.25 -25.16 25.84
C ALA A 48 5.34 -24.89 24.79
N LEU A 49 5.19 -25.44 23.58
CA LEU A 49 6.14 -25.23 22.49
C LEU A 49 6.14 -23.79 21.99
N GLU A 50 4.96 -23.18 21.84
CA GLU A 50 4.84 -21.77 21.48
C GLU A 50 5.48 -20.87 22.55
N THR A 51 5.29 -21.19 23.83
CA THR A 51 5.92 -20.47 24.95
C THR A 51 7.44 -20.56 24.88
N ASP A 52 8.00 -21.76 24.69
CA ASP A 52 9.45 -21.94 24.59
C ASP A 52 10.04 -21.17 23.40
N HIS A 53 9.34 -21.14 22.25
CA HIS A 53 9.79 -20.33 21.11
C HIS A 53 9.73 -18.83 21.38
N LEU A 54 8.72 -18.34 22.10
CA LEU A 54 8.62 -16.93 22.47
C LEU A 54 9.72 -16.54 23.46
N ASP A 55 10.06 -17.41 24.41
CA ASP A 55 11.13 -17.18 25.39
C ASP A 55 12.54 -17.12 24.74
N GLU A 56 12.75 -17.88 23.67
CA GLU A 56 14.00 -17.87 22.89
C GLU A 56 14.05 -16.74 21.85
N ALA A 57 12.90 -16.20 21.47
CA ALA A 57 12.81 -15.19 20.42
C ALA A 57 13.43 -13.85 20.87
N GLN A 58 14.33 -13.32 20.04
CA GLN A 58 14.88 -11.98 20.23
C GLN A 58 13.93 -10.87 19.74
N ILE A 59 13.09 -11.19 18.75
CA ILE A 59 12.12 -10.27 18.13
C ILE A 59 10.85 -11.06 17.84
N VAL A 60 9.71 -10.54 18.26
CA VAL A 60 8.39 -11.10 17.98
C VAL A 60 7.57 -10.11 17.18
N PHE A 61 7.11 -10.52 16.00
CA PHE A 61 6.17 -9.73 15.19
C PHE A 61 4.75 -10.24 15.45
N CYS A 62 3.86 -9.35 15.87
CA CYS A 62 2.45 -9.68 16.08
C CYS A 62 1.55 -8.46 15.84
N THR A 63 0.25 -8.71 15.70
CA THR A 63 -0.73 -7.62 15.69
C THR A 63 -1.01 -7.12 17.11
N LEU A 64 -1.52 -5.89 17.25
CA LEU A 64 -1.92 -5.33 18.55
C LEU A 64 -2.90 -6.24 19.31
N SER A 65 -3.83 -6.90 18.60
CA SER A 65 -4.74 -7.87 19.21
C SER A 65 -4.04 -9.14 19.68
N THR A 66 -3.08 -9.65 18.91
CA THR A 66 -2.30 -10.84 19.28
C THR A 66 -1.39 -10.57 20.47
N ALA A 67 -0.89 -9.34 20.63
CA ALA A 67 -0.13 -8.94 21.80
C ALA A 67 -0.91 -9.13 23.11
N GLY A 68 -2.25 -9.06 23.08
CA GLY A 68 -3.11 -9.31 24.24
C GLY A 68 -3.53 -10.77 24.42
N SER A 69 -3.00 -11.70 23.62
CA SER A 69 -3.31 -13.12 23.75
C SER A 69 -2.75 -13.69 25.06
N GLU A 70 -3.41 -14.73 25.58
CA GLU A 70 -3.04 -15.35 26.85
C GLU A 70 -1.57 -15.82 26.85
N ILE A 71 -1.10 -16.38 25.73
CA ILE A 71 0.26 -16.85 25.61
C ILE A 71 1.31 -15.73 25.69
N MET A 72 1.03 -14.58 25.08
CA MET A 72 1.90 -13.41 25.15
C MET A 72 1.90 -12.78 26.55
N MET A 73 0.78 -12.87 27.27
CA MET A 73 0.59 -12.17 28.55
C MET A 73 1.00 -12.97 29.80
N ARG A 74 0.87 -14.31 29.78
CA ARG A 74 0.94 -15.12 31.01
C ARG A 74 2.10 -16.10 31.10
N ASN A 75 2.73 -16.43 29.97
CA ASN A 75 3.66 -17.57 29.91
C ASN A 75 5.11 -17.19 29.61
N LEU A 76 5.42 -15.89 29.46
CA LEU A 76 6.78 -15.46 29.18
C LEU A 76 7.62 -15.46 30.46
N ARG A 77 8.75 -16.16 30.43
CA ARG A 77 9.71 -16.20 31.54
C ARG A 77 10.54 -14.93 31.64
N ARG A 78 10.57 -14.13 30.58
CA ARG A 78 11.34 -12.88 30.48
C ARG A 78 10.45 -11.72 30.05
N PRO A 79 10.57 -10.54 30.67
CA PRO A 79 9.86 -9.35 30.23
C PRO A 79 10.47 -8.80 28.93
N TRP A 80 9.67 -8.06 28.16
CA TRP A 80 10.14 -7.36 26.97
C TRP A 80 10.72 -5.98 27.32
N ASP A 81 11.89 -5.66 26.77
CA ASP A 81 12.54 -4.36 27.04
C ASP A 81 11.99 -3.21 26.19
N LEU A 82 11.46 -3.54 25.01
CA LEU A 82 11.07 -2.59 23.96
C LEU A 82 9.84 -3.07 23.19
N VAL A 83 8.88 -2.17 23.00
CA VAL A 83 7.80 -2.33 22.02
C VAL A 83 7.94 -1.30 20.90
N LEU A 84 7.93 -1.80 19.67
CA LEU A 84 7.86 -1.01 18.43
C LEU A 84 6.47 -1.21 17.84
N ILE A 85 5.73 -0.11 17.65
CA ILE A 85 4.40 -0.13 17.04
C ILE A 85 4.47 0.64 15.73
N ASP A 86 4.43 -0.10 14.63
CA ASP A 86 4.35 0.45 13.28
C ASP A 86 2.89 0.78 12.90
N GLU A 87 2.71 1.71 11.98
CA GLU A 87 1.39 2.26 11.58
C GLU A 87 0.54 2.71 12.79
N ALA A 88 1.18 3.20 13.86
CA ALA A 88 0.54 3.58 15.12
C ALA A 88 -0.56 4.65 14.93
N ALA A 89 -0.38 5.55 13.95
CA ALA A 89 -1.36 6.57 13.58
C ALA A 89 -2.67 5.99 13.00
N GLN A 90 -2.64 4.74 12.52
CA GLN A 90 -3.80 4.02 11.98
C GLN A 90 -4.50 3.15 13.04
N SER A 91 -4.03 3.13 14.28
CA SER A 91 -4.63 2.36 15.38
C SER A 91 -5.44 3.26 16.31
N VAL A 92 -6.57 2.76 16.82
CA VAL A 92 -7.24 3.42 17.95
C VAL A 92 -6.37 3.29 19.19
N GLU A 93 -6.37 4.31 20.03
CA GLU A 93 -5.52 4.34 21.23
C GLU A 93 -5.67 3.08 22.10
N LEU A 94 -6.90 2.59 22.31
CA LEU A 94 -7.14 1.39 23.11
C LEU A 94 -6.44 0.14 22.57
N SER A 95 -6.33 0.01 21.25
CA SER A 95 -5.59 -1.11 20.65
C SER A 95 -4.10 -0.97 20.88
N THR A 96 -3.56 0.25 20.83
CA THR A 96 -2.14 0.50 21.13
C THR A 96 -1.81 0.13 22.58
N LEU A 97 -2.72 0.41 23.52
CA LEU A 97 -2.52 0.10 24.95
C LEU A 97 -2.34 -1.39 25.23
N VAL A 98 -2.93 -2.29 24.41
CA VAL A 98 -2.78 -3.75 24.57
C VAL A 98 -1.29 -4.15 24.53
N ALA A 99 -0.53 -3.57 23.59
CA ALA A 99 0.90 -3.85 23.49
C ALA A 99 1.73 -3.26 24.64
N LEU A 100 1.20 -2.24 25.35
CA LEU A 100 1.89 -1.62 26.49
C LEU A 100 1.69 -2.39 27.80
N GLN A 101 0.79 -3.39 27.84
CA GLN A 101 0.57 -4.23 29.02
C GLN A 101 1.76 -5.15 29.33
N HIS A 102 2.70 -5.31 28.38
CA HIS A 102 3.92 -6.12 28.53
C HIS A 102 4.99 -5.52 29.46
N HIS A 103 4.65 -4.51 30.25
CA HIS A 103 5.54 -3.82 31.20
C HIS A 103 6.88 -3.36 30.59
N VAL A 104 6.83 -2.92 29.33
CA VAL A 104 8.02 -2.51 28.60
C VAL A 104 8.65 -1.24 29.15
N SER A 105 9.98 -1.22 29.21
CA SER A 105 10.73 -0.03 29.65
C SER A 105 10.77 1.07 28.58
N ARG A 106 10.60 0.71 27.30
CA ARG A 106 10.65 1.64 26.17
C ARG A 106 9.55 1.33 25.17
N CYS A 107 8.93 2.38 24.63
CA CYS A 107 7.96 2.29 23.55
C CYS A 107 8.35 3.26 22.43
N ILE A 108 8.34 2.77 21.19
CA ILE A 108 8.55 3.56 19.99
C ILE A 108 7.30 3.44 19.13
N LEU A 109 6.62 4.57 18.89
CA LEU A 109 5.47 4.66 18.00
C LEU A 109 5.92 5.21 16.65
N ILE A 110 5.70 4.44 15.60
CA ILE A 110 6.00 4.81 14.21
C ILE A 110 4.67 4.95 13.48
N GLY A 111 4.46 6.07 12.82
CA GLY A 111 3.23 6.31 12.07
C GLY A 111 3.22 7.68 11.41
N ASP A 112 2.27 7.86 10.50
CA ASP A 112 2.09 9.11 9.78
C ASP A 112 0.69 9.68 10.04
N PRO A 113 0.56 10.76 10.83
CA PRO A 113 -0.73 11.38 11.12
C PRO A 113 -1.37 12.07 9.89
N GLN A 114 -0.62 12.24 8.79
CA GLN A 114 -1.14 12.75 7.51
C GLN A 114 -1.67 11.63 6.58
N GLN A 115 -1.55 10.36 6.98
CA GLN A 115 -2.16 9.21 6.31
C GLN A 115 -3.41 8.73 7.06
N LEU A 116 -3.94 7.55 6.72
CA LEU A 116 -5.26 7.10 7.17
C LEU A 116 -5.35 7.01 8.70
N PRO A 117 -6.43 7.54 9.31
CA PRO A 117 -6.69 7.35 10.73
C PRO A 117 -7.20 5.92 10.99
N ALA A 118 -7.40 5.62 12.27
CA ALA A 118 -8.11 4.42 12.67
C ALA A 118 -9.52 4.34 12.06
N THR A 119 -9.92 3.13 11.64
CA THR A 119 -11.25 2.90 11.05
C THR A 119 -12.28 2.70 12.15
N VAL A 120 -13.27 3.59 12.23
CA VAL A 120 -14.39 3.52 13.17
C VAL A 120 -15.69 3.54 12.38
N GLN A 121 -16.56 2.55 12.60
CA GLN A 121 -17.80 2.39 11.83
C GLN A 121 -18.92 3.36 12.24
N ILE A 122 -18.84 3.90 13.46
CA ILE A 122 -19.83 4.84 14.00
C ILE A 122 -19.51 6.23 13.48
N ASN A 123 -20.51 6.95 12.97
CA ASN A 123 -20.36 8.34 12.53
C ASN A 123 -20.97 9.30 13.56
N SER A 124 -20.22 9.62 14.60
CA SER A 124 -20.63 10.55 15.66
C SER A 124 -19.45 11.45 16.10
N ALA A 125 -19.73 12.52 16.84
CA ALA A 125 -18.67 13.37 17.41
C ALA A 125 -17.76 12.56 18.35
N ALA A 126 -18.33 11.66 19.16
CA ALA A 126 -17.58 10.74 20.01
C ALA A 126 -16.70 9.79 19.19
N ALA A 127 -17.17 9.33 18.02
CA ALA A 127 -16.37 8.49 17.15
C ALA A 127 -15.11 9.20 16.62
N ARG A 128 -15.14 10.53 16.44
CA ARG A 128 -13.94 11.30 16.05
C ARG A 128 -12.88 11.35 17.15
N LEU A 129 -13.29 11.39 18.41
CA LEU A 129 -12.37 11.28 19.55
C LEU A 129 -11.80 9.86 19.62
N TYR A 130 -12.62 8.84 19.37
CA TYR A 130 -12.18 7.44 19.33
C TYR A 130 -11.24 7.12 18.16
N GLN A 131 -11.36 7.85 17.04
CA GLN A 131 -10.45 7.74 15.89
C GLN A 131 -9.04 8.29 16.17
N GLN A 132 -8.87 9.10 17.22
CA GLN A 132 -7.57 9.65 17.57
C GLN A 132 -6.65 8.52 18.05
N SER A 133 -5.50 8.40 17.40
CA SER A 133 -4.46 7.45 17.81
C SER A 133 -3.69 7.95 19.02
N LEU A 134 -3.05 7.02 19.76
CA LEU A 134 -2.12 7.37 20.82
C LEU A 134 -0.98 8.27 20.30
N PHE A 135 -0.49 7.98 19.09
CA PHE A 135 0.52 8.78 18.40
C PHE A 135 0.07 10.25 18.25
N GLU A 136 -1.12 10.46 17.68
CA GLU A 136 -1.66 11.81 17.47
C GLU A 136 -1.91 12.54 18.79
N ARG A 137 -2.38 11.84 19.84
CA ARG A 137 -2.60 12.43 21.16
C ARG A 137 -1.29 12.88 21.80
N LEU A 138 -0.26 12.04 21.80
CA LEU A 138 1.05 12.39 22.36
C LEU A 138 1.72 13.54 21.59
N ALA A 139 1.63 13.52 20.26
CA ALA A 139 2.13 14.63 19.43
C ALA A 139 1.45 15.96 19.78
N ARG A 140 0.12 15.97 19.97
CA ARG A 140 -0.63 17.17 20.39
C ARG A 140 -0.30 17.62 21.82
N ALA A 141 0.06 16.69 22.69
CA ALA A 141 0.49 16.98 24.06
C ALA A 141 1.94 17.51 24.14
N GLY A 142 2.61 17.72 23.00
CA GLY A 142 3.96 18.31 22.94
C GLY A 142 5.10 17.30 23.04
N HIS A 143 4.81 15.99 22.98
CA HIS A 143 5.88 15.00 22.87
C HIS A 143 6.65 15.17 21.55
N LYS A 144 7.97 15.04 21.62
CA LYS A 144 8.85 15.18 20.45
C LYS A 144 8.50 14.13 19.39
N VAL A 145 8.13 14.60 18.21
CA VAL A 145 7.95 13.76 17.01
C VAL A 145 9.14 13.99 16.08
N VAL A 146 9.79 12.90 15.67
CA VAL A 146 10.89 12.94 14.70
C VAL A 146 10.33 12.58 13.32
N MET A 147 10.41 13.52 12.37
CA MET A 147 10.05 13.27 10.98
C MET A 147 11.26 12.68 10.23
N LEU A 148 11.08 11.52 9.61
CA LEU A 148 12.02 11.02 8.61
C LEU A 148 11.77 11.80 7.30
N SER A 149 12.67 12.72 6.97
CA SER A 149 12.45 13.71 5.91
C SER A 149 12.87 13.24 4.51
N THR A 150 13.54 12.09 4.36
CA THR A 150 14.01 11.62 3.04
C THR A 150 13.17 10.45 2.55
N GLN A 151 12.61 10.57 1.34
CA GLN A 151 11.82 9.53 0.68
C GLN A 151 12.64 8.81 -0.38
N TYR A 152 12.54 7.48 -0.42
CA TYR A 152 13.30 6.61 -1.31
C TYR A 152 12.40 5.80 -2.27
N ARG A 153 11.13 6.21 -2.43
CA ARG A 153 10.11 5.45 -3.17
C ARG A 153 9.73 6.13 -4.49
N MET A 154 9.23 7.35 -4.42
CA MET A 154 8.52 8.00 -5.51
C MET A 154 9.51 8.70 -6.44
N HIS A 155 9.24 8.67 -7.74
CA HIS A 155 9.88 9.58 -8.68
C HIS A 155 9.62 11.05 -8.23
N PRO A 156 10.62 11.97 -8.33
CA PRO A 156 10.50 13.37 -7.87
C PRO A 156 9.26 14.13 -8.37
N ALA A 157 8.86 13.89 -9.62
CA ALA A 157 7.63 14.47 -10.17
C ALA A 157 6.36 14.09 -9.37
N ILE A 158 6.31 12.88 -8.81
CA ILE A 158 5.21 12.38 -7.98
C ILE A 158 5.31 12.96 -6.57
N SER A 159 6.48 12.89 -5.93
CA SER A 159 6.69 13.32 -4.53
C SER A 159 6.51 14.83 -4.33
N SER A 160 6.72 15.62 -5.39
CA SER A 160 6.72 17.08 -5.28
C SER A 160 5.41 17.67 -4.76
N PHE A 161 4.26 17.12 -5.17
CA PHE A 161 2.96 17.59 -4.69
C PHE A 161 2.69 17.15 -3.25
N PRO A 162 2.76 15.84 -2.90
CA PRO A 162 2.57 15.40 -1.52
C PRO A 162 3.49 16.10 -0.53
N SER A 163 4.78 16.28 -0.88
CA SER A 163 5.75 16.98 -0.05
C SER A 163 5.25 18.39 0.32
N ARG A 164 4.91 19.22 -0.66
CA ARG A 164 4.43 20.59 -0.42
C ARG A 164 3.07 20.65 0.25
N HIS A 165 2.16 19.76 -0.13
CA HIS A 165 0.74 19.86 0.24
C HIS A 165 0.41 19.21 1.59
N PHE A 166 1.07 18.11 1.95
CA PHE A 166 0.80 17.39 3.21
C PHE A 166 1.94 17.51 4.23
N TYR A 167 3.16 17.83 3.79
CA TYR A 167 4.36 17.82 4.64
C TYR A 167 5.12 19.15 4.61
N GLU A 168 4.46 20.26 4.23
CA GLU A 168 5.04 21.62 4.23
C GLU A 168 6.36 21.76 3.43
N GLY A 169 6.58 20.88 2.45
CA GLY A 169 7.80 20.86 1.64
C GLY A 169 9.01 20.23 2.35
N ARG A 170 8.82 19.60 3.52
CA ARG A 170 9.91 19.00 4.31
C ARG A 170 10.37 17.64 3.80
N LEU A 171 9.60 16.99 2.91
CA LEU A 171 9.95 15.69 2.33
C LEU A 171 10.91 15.88 1.14
N GLN A 172 12.11 15.31 1.24
CA GLN A 172 13.21 15.38 0.28
C GLN A 172 13.37 14.07 -0.47
N ASP A 173 13.81 14.12 -1.72
CA ASP A 173 14.03 12.94 -2.55
C ASP A 173 15.43 12.36 -2.30
N GLY A 174 15.51 11.05 -2.04
CA GLY A 174 16.79 10.36 -1.87
C GLY A 174 17.56 10.18 -3.19
N ASP A 175 18.85 9.90 -3.09
CA ASP A 175 19.74 9.74 -4.25
C ASP A 175 19.27 8.63 -5.21
N ASN A 176 18.65 7.59 -4.66
CA ASN A 176 18.18 6.44 -5.45
C ASN A 176 17.07 6.82 -6.44
N VAL A 177 16.16 7.72 -6.08
CA VAL A 177 15.03 8.14 -6.93
C VAL A 177 15.39 9.32 -7.84
N SER A 178 16.44 10.05 -7.49
CA SER A 178 16.99 11.16 -8.30
C SER A 178 17.96 10.67 -9.37
N SER A 179 18.48 9.46 -9.24
CA SER A 179 19.40 8.84 -10.20
C SER A 179 18.73 8.58 -11.57
N PRO A 180 19.45 8.75 -12.70
CA PRO A 180 18.98 8.32 -14.02
C PRO A 180 18.53 6.85 -14.08
N ALA A 181 19.08 5.98 -13.23
CA ALA A 181 18.70 4.57 -13.15
C ALA A 181 17.26 4.35 -12.63
N TRP A 182 16.67 5.37 -11.96
CA TRP A 182 15.27 5.32 -11.52
C TRP A 182 14.27 5.57 -12.65
N GLN A 183 14.73 6.21 -13.72
CA GLN A 183 13.91 6.47 -14.90
C GLN A 183 13.55 5.16 -15.60
N ARG A 184 12.36 5.10 -16.18
CA ARG A 184 11.90 3.97 -16.98
C ARG A 184 11.82 4.37 -18.45
N PRO A 185 12.14 3.46 -19.40
CA PRO A 185 12.08 3.78 -20.83
C PRO A 185 10.72 4.35 -21.27
N PHE A 186 9.62 3.86 -20.69
CA PHE A 186 8.28 4.37 -21.00
C PHE A 186 8.07 5.84 -20.61
N HIS A 187 8.90 6.43 -19.73
CA HIS A 187 8.85 7.86 -19.43
C HIS A 187 9.22 8.74 -20.64
N GLN A 188 9.72 8.19 -21.74
CA GLN A 188 9.94 8.97 -22.98
C GLN A 188 8.61 9.27 -23.70
N GLU A 189 7.58 8.46 -23.50
CA GLU A 189 6.26 8.71 -24.06
C GLU A 189 5.53 9.78 -23.24
N ARG A 190 4.97 10.79 -23.91
CA ARG A 190 4.20 11.86 -23.26
C ARG A 190 2.99 11.33 -22.47
N ARG A 191 2.46 10.16 -22.83
CA ARG A 191 1.33 9.49 -22.18
C ARG A 191 1.75 8.63 -20.98
N PHE A 192 3.03 8.40 -20.75
CA PHE A 192 3.51 7.56 -19.65
C PHE A 192 4.54 8.28 -18.79
N GLN A 193 4.43 9.61 -18.70
CA GLN A 193 5.22 10.43 -17.78
C GLN A 193 4.99 9.99 -16.31
N PRO A 194 5.95 10.25 -15.41
CA PRO A 194 5.86 9.83 -14.01
C PRO A 194 4.64 10.35 -13.24
N LEU A 195 4.13 11.53 -13.57
CA LEU A 195 2.89 12.05 -12.99
C LEU A 195 1.99 12.58 -14.10
N LEU A 196 0.76 12.06 -14.19
CA LEU A 196 -0.25 12.55 -15.12
C LEU A 196 -1.64 12.60 -14.46
N PHE A 197 -2.39 13.68 -14.73
CA PHE A 197 -3.82 13.74 -14.50
C PHE A 197 -4.55 13.67 -15.86
N TYR A 198 -5.30 12.61 -16.07
CA TYR A 198 -6.16 12.41 -17.22
C TYR A 198 -7.56 12.94 -16.93
N ASP A 199 -7.88 14.09 -17.54
CA ASP A 199 -9.22 14.66 -17.42
C ASP A 199 -10.21 13.91 -18.30
N VAL A 200 -10.93 13.00 -17.67
CA VAL A 200 -11.99 12.22 -18.31
C VAL A 200 -13.29 12.88 -17.96
N ALA A 201 -13.72 13.79 -18.83
CA ALA A 201 -15.03 14.45 -18.73
C ALA A 201 -16.11 13.37 -18.71
N ALA A 202 -16.68 13.16 -17.52
CA ALA A 202 -17.73 12.18 -17.36
C ALA A 202 -19.01 12.75 -17.97
N ASP A 203 -19.48 12.12 -19.04
CA ASP A 203 -20.79 12.38 -19.61
C ASP A 203 -21.85 11.76 -18.70
N THR A 204 -22.11 12.38 -17.54
CA THR A 204 -23.16 12.15 -16.50
C THR A 204 -23.54 10.71 -16.09
N ARG A 205 -22.93 9.66 -16.65
CA ARG A 205 -23.25 8.24 -16.50
C ARG A 205 -22.56 7.61 -15.28
N TYR A 206 -22.49 8.33 -14.16
CA TYR A 206 -22.15 7.69 -12.89
C TYR A 206 -23.35 6.84 -12.45
N LYS A 207 -23.14 5.54 -12.21
CA LYS A 207 -24.21 4.68 -11.72
C LYS A 207 -24.09 4.58 -10.21
N THR A 208 -25.20 4.82 -9.52
CA THR A 208 -25.31 4.59 -8.08
C THR A 208 -25.83 3.17 -7.90
N GLY A 209 -24.98 2.26 -7.43
CA GLY A 209 -25.44 0.99 -6.87
C GLY A 209 -26.12 1.24 -5.51
N THR A 210 -26.77 0.22 -4.94
CA THR A 210 -27.52 0.31 -3.67
C THR A 210 -26.72 0.90 -2.49
N ARG A 211 -25.37 0.83 -2.49
CA ARG A 211 -24.50 1.40 -1.44
C ARG A 211 -23.20 2.07 -1.92
N SER A 212 -22.91 2.13 -3.22
CA SER A 212 -21.61 2.59 -3.73
C SER A 212 -21.72 3.08 -5.19
N SER A 213 -20.77 3.89 -5.65
CA SER A 213 -20.79 4.51 -6.98
C SER A 213 -19.71 3.95 -7.89
N TYR A 214 -19.97 3.95 -9.20
CA TYR A 214 -18.98 3.63 -10.21
C TYR A 214 -19.18 4.47 -11.48
N ASN A 215 -18.10 4.68 -12.23
CA ASN A 215 -18.05 5.44 -13.46
C ASN A 215 -17.51 4.54 -14.59
N PRO A 216 -18.38 4.06 -15.51
CA PRO A 216 -17.98 3.16 -16.58
C PRO A 216 -17.06 3.82 -17.61
N VAL A 217 -17.21 5.13 -17.86
CA VAL A 217 -16.36 5.86 -18.81
C VAL A 217 -14.93 5.92 -18.29
N GLU A 218 -14.78 6.27 -17.02
CA GLU A 218 -13.49 6.30 -16.35
C GLU A 218 -12.87 4.91 -16.24
N ALA A 219 -13.68 3.89 -15.90
CA ALA A 219 -13.20 2.51 -15.82
C ALA A 219 -12.71 1.99 -17.18
N GLN A 220 -13.45 2.29 -18.25
CA GLN A 220 -13.05 1.93 -19.60
C GLN A 220 -11.78 2.68 -20.03
N PHE A 221 -11.65 3.96 -19.69
CA PHE A 221 -10.44 4.73 -19.93
C PHE A 221 -9.22 4.08 -19.27
N VAL A 222 -9.33 3.68 -17.99
CA VAL A 222 -8.24 3.00 -17.27
C VAL A 222 -7.84 1.69 -17.96
N VAL A 223 -8.81 0.89 -18.40
CA VAL A 223 -8.53 -0.36 -19.12
C VAL A 223 -7.82 -0.08 -20.44
N THR A 224 -8.28 0.91 -21.20
CA THR A 224 -7.65 1.27 -22.48
C THR A 224 -6.25 1.85 -22.28
N LEU A 225 -6.03 2.71 -21.29
CA LEU A 225 -4.72 3.22 -20.92
C LEU A 225 -3.73 2.08 -20.65
N LEU A 226 -4.16 1.07 -19.87
CA LEU A 226 -3.33 -0.10 -19.58
C LEU A 226 -3.15 -1.02 -20.80
N LYS A 227 -4.17 -1.21 -21.66
CA LYS A 227 -4.03 -1.92 -22.93
C LYS A 227 -2.95 -1.28 -23.82
N GLN A 228 -3.00 0.05 -23.98
CA GLN A 228 -2.03 0.81 -24.76
C GLN A 228 -0.63 0.73 -24.15
N PHE A 229 -0.53 0.86 -22.81
CA PHE A 229 0.75 0.71 -22.11
C PHE A 229 1.37 -0.67 -22.37
N VAL A 230 0.57 -1.74 -22.29
CA VAL A 230 1.01 -3.10 -22.54
C VAL A 230 1.46 -3.33 -23.99
N GLN A 231 0.76 -2.74 -24.97
CA GLN A 231 1.10 -2.87 -26.39
C GLN A 231 2.44 -2.21 -26.72
N ASN A 232 2.75 -1.09 -26.09
CA ASN A 232 3.98 -0.33 -26.33
C ASN A 232 5.13 -0.74 -25.42
N TRP A 233 4.84 -1.39 -24.30
CA TRP A 233 5.84 -1.86 -23.35
C TRP A 233 6.44 -3.19 -23.77
N THR A 234 7.64 -3.15 -24.35
CA THR A 234 8.48 -4.34 -24.49
C THR A 234 9.47 -4.39 -23.33
N PRO A 235 9.49 -5.45 -22.51
CA PRO A 235 10.51 -5.61 -21.48
C PRO A 235 11.90 -5.58 -22.13
N PRO A 236 12.85 -4.76 -21.64
CA PRO A 236 14.20 -4.74 -22.20
C PRO A 236 14.93 -6.06 -21.91
N GLY A 237 15.17 -6.85 -22.97
CA GLY A 237 16.09 -8.00 -22.97
C GLY A 237 15.51 -9.36 -22.55
N SER A 238 16.31 -10.41 -22.78
CA SER A 238 16.03 -11.83 -22.48
C SER A 238 15.99 -12.18 -20.98
N ASN A 239 16.22 -11.21 -20.09
CA ASN A 239 16.01 -11.42 -18.66
C ASN A 239 14.52 -11.26 -18.32
N ALA A 240 13.83 -12.39 -18.29
CA ALA A 240 12.42 -12.56 -17.94
C ALA A 240 12.01 -12.09 -16.52
N GLU A 241 12.77 -11.25 -15.82
CA GLU A 241 12.77 -11.28 -14.35
C GLU A 241 12.15 -10.12 -13.57
N ARG A 242 11.61 -9.07 -14.20
CA ARG A 242 10.76 -8.15 -13.41
C ARG A 242 9.55 -7.64 -14.16
N LYS A 243 8.44 -8.37 -13.98
CA LYS A 243 7.11 -7.87 -14.27
C LYS A 243 6.91 -6.53 -13.56
N LEU A 244 6.43 -5.52 -14.26
CA LEU A 244 6.05 -4.27 -13.61
C LEU A 244 4.77 -4.51 -12.80
N SER A 245 4.78 -4.00 -11.58
CA SER A 245 3.64 -4.09 -10.69
C SER A 245 2.74 -2.87 -10.86
N VAL A 246 1.46 -3.10 -11.13
CA VAL A 246 0.44 -2.06 -11.36
C VAL A 246 -0.63 -2.16 -10.29
N GLY A 247 -0.92 -1.04 -9.63
CA GLY A 247 -2.03 -0.89 -8.69
C GLY A 247 -3.09 0.02 -9.27
N VAL A 248 -4.31 -0.49 -9.44
CA VAL A 248 -5.46 0.34 -9.79
C VAL A 248 -6.28 0.58 -8.52
N ILE A 249 -6.28 1.82 -8.04
CA ILE A 249 -6.90 2.20 -6.77
C ILE A 249 -8.07 3.14 -7.00
N THR A 250 -9.09 2.99 -6.16
CA THR A 250 -10.30 3.85 -6.21
C THR A 250 -10.94 3.94 -4.84
N PRO A 251 -11.54 5.06 -4.45
CA PRO A 251 -12.21 5.17 -3.15
C PRO A 251 -13.53 4.39 -3.07
N TYR A 252 -14.07 3.89 -4.19
CA TYR A 252 -15.39 3.26 -4.22
C TYR A 252 -15.35 1.76 -4.51
N SER A 253 -15.96 0.97 -3.64
CA SER A 253 -16.04 -0.49 -3.75
C SER A 253 -16.72 -1.00 -5.04
N ALA A 254 -17.75 -0.28 -5.53
CA ALA A 254 -18.42 -0.62 -6.79
C ALA A 254 -17.51 -0.37 -8.00
N GLN A 255 -16.77 0.75 -8.01
CA GLN A 255 -15.75 1.01 -9.04
C GLN A 255 -14.65 -0.05 -9.01
N ARG A 256 -14.14 -0.42 -7.83
CA ARG A 256 -13.14 -1.49 -7.68
C ARG A 256 -13.63 -2.79 -8.32
N GLY A 257 -14.85 -3.22 -8.00
CA GLY A 257 -15.43 -4.43 -8.56
C GLY A 257 -15.74 -4.35 -10.06
N HIS A 258 -15.98 -3.16 -10.60
CA HIS A 258 -16.17 -2.95 -12.03
C HIS A 258 -14.83 -2.99 -12.79
N LEU A 259 -13.82 -2.27 -12.31
CA LEU A 259 -12.45 -2.26 -12.85
C LEU A 259 -11.84 -3.66 -12.83
N ASP A 260 -11.97 -4.39 -11.71
CA ASP A 260 -11.45 -5.76 -11.59
C ASP A 260 -12.03 -6.70 -12.65
N ARG A 261 -13.33 -6.60 -12.93
CA ARG A 261 -13.98 -7.37 -14.01
C ARG A 261 -13.44 -6.97 -15.39
N LEU A 262 -13.48 -5.69 -15.73
CA LEU A 262 -13.05 -5.23 -17.06
C LEU A 262 -11.57 -5.56 -17.35
N LEU A 263 -10.69 -5.44 -16.35
CA LEU A 263 -9.28 -5.76 -16.50
C LEU A 263 -9.06 -7.27 -16.65
N LYS A 264 -9.78 -8.10 -15.90
CA LYS A 264 -9.73 -9.57 -16.08
C LYS A 264 -10.22 -10.00 -17.46
N ASP A 265 -11.29 -9.37 -17.95
CA ASP A 265 -11.83 -9.65 -19.28
C ASP A 265 -10.84 -9.23 -20.37
N ALA A 266 -10.23 -8.04 -20.27
CA ALA A 266 -9.18 -7.57 -21.17
C ALA A 266 -7.94 -8.50 -21.19
N MET A 267 -7.52 -9.01 -20.03
CA MET A 267 -6.41 -9.96 -19.92
C MET A 267 -6.75 -11.33 -20.53
N ARG A 268 -7.99 -11.80 -20.37
CA ARG A 268 -8.48 -13.05 -20.98
C ARG A 268 -8.58 -12.95 -22.50
N GLU A 269 -9.10 -11.83 -22.99
CA GLU A 269 -9.19 -11.51 -24.42
C GLU A 269 -7.80 -11.55 -25.08
N ALA A 270 -6.83 -10.84 -24.50
CA ALA A 270 -5.44 -10.82 -25.00
C ALA A 270 -4.78 -12.21 -24.99
N LYS A 271 -5.09 -13.05 -23.99
CA LYS A 271 -4.57 -14.44 -23.94
C LYS A 271 -5.19 -15.34 -25.01
N ARG A 272 -6.46 -15.11 -25.36
CA ARG A 272 -7.15 -15.84 -26.43
C ARG A 272 -6.58 -15.45 -27.81
N GLU A 273 -6.33 -14.17 -28.02
CA GLU A 273 -5.72 -13.64 -29.25
C GLU A 273 -4.28 -14.16 -29.46
N SER A 274 -3.53 -14.35 -28.38
CA SER A 274 -2.16 -14.89 -28.44
C SER A 274 -2.08 -16.42 -28.58
N GLY A 275 -3.20 -17.11 -28.85
CA GLY A 275 -3.23 -18.57 -29.03
C GLY A 275 -2.76 -19.35 -27.78
N GLY A 276 -2.91 -18.78 -26.58
CA GLY A 276 -2.44 -19.37 -25.33
C GLY A 276 -0.96 -19.09 -24.98
N GLY A 277 -0.21 -18.41 -25.85
CA GLY A 277 1.12 -17.89 -25.52
C GLY A 277 1.10 -16.75 -24.48
N PRO A 278 2.26 -16.21 -24.07
CA PRO A 278 2.33 -15.06 -23.17
C PRO A 278 1.63 -13.87 -23.84
N GLY A 279 0.34 -13.64 -23.51
CA GLY A 279 -0.39 -12.48 -24.01
C GLY A 279 0.31 -11.18 -23.58
N GLY A 280 0.00 -10.05 -24.22
CA GLY A 280 0.71 -8.78 -23.98
C GLY A 280 0.86 -8.42 -22.49
N TRP A 281 -0.13 -8.76 -21.66
CA TRP A 281 -0.15 -8.49 -20.23
C TRP A 281 0.86 -9.30 -19.39
N SER A 282 1.58 -10.25 -19.97
CA SER A 282 2.53 -11.13 -19.28
C SER A 282 3.66 -10.38 -18.56
N GLY A 283 4.01 -9.19 -19.05
CA GLY A 283 4.99 -8.28 -18.45
C GLY A 283 4.47 -7.49 -17.24
N LEU A 284 3.19 -7.61 -16.86
CA LEU A 284 2.58 -6.87 -15.76
C LEU A 284 1.98 -7.78 -14.68
N THR A 285 1.93 -7.27 -13.45
CA THR A 285 1.07 -7.80 -12.37
C THR A 285 0.09 -6.72 -11.93
N VAL A 286 -1.21 -6.95 -12.11
CA VAL A 286 -2.25 -5.93 -11.85
C VAL A 286 -3.03 -6.29 -10.58
N LYS A 287 -3.09 -5.35 -9.62
CA LYS A 287 -3.94 -5.45 -8.41
C LYS A 287 -4.94 -4.30 -8.39
N VAL A 288 -6.23 -4.62 -8.23
CA VAL A 288 -7.30 -3.62 -8.08
C VAL A 288 -7.79 -3.59 -6.64
N ALA A 289 -7.76 -2.43 -5.99
CA ALA A 289 -8.18 -2.30 -4.59
C ALA A 289 -8.85 -0.95 -4.28
N THR A 290 -9.41 -0.83 -3.08
CA THR A 290 -9.73 0.48 -2.52
C THR A 290 -8.46 1.16 -1.97
N VAL A 291 -8.51 2.48 -1.73
CA VAL A 291 -7.39 3.22 -1.10
C VAL A 291 -7.01 2.57 0.24
N ASP A 292 -8.00 2.32 1.10
CA ASP A 292 -7.82 1.68 2.40
C ASP A 292 -7.22 0.26 2.26
N GLY A 293 -7.64 -0.52 1.25
CA GLY A 293 -7.09 -1.85 0.97
C GLY A 293 -5.71 -1.85 0.31
N PHE A 294 -5.12 -0.68 0.08
CA PHE A 294 -3.79 -0.49 -0.49
C PHE A 294 -2.79 0.11 0.49
N GLN A 295 -3.18 0.33 1.76
CA GLN A 295 -2.26 0.82 2.78
C GLN A 295 -1.08 -0.16 2.98
N GLY A 296 0.12 0.39 3.24
CA GLY A 296 1.37 -0.36 3.31
C GLY A 296 1.88 -0.95 1.98
N GLY A 297 1.03 -1.04 0.95
CA GLY A 297 1.40 -1.55 -0.37
C GLY A 297 1.98 -0.48 -1.29
N GLU A 298 3.00 -0.84 -2.07
CA GLU A 298 3.54 0.00 -3.15
C GLU A 298 3.52 -0.74 -4.49
N LYS A 299 3.53 0.04 -5.58
CA LYS A 299 3.61 -0.48 -6.95
C LYS A 299 4.49 0.38 -7.82
N ASP A 300 5.02 -0.23 -8.88
CA ASP A 300 5.78 0.47 -9.89
C ASP A 300 4.93 1.55 -10.56
N ILE A 301 3.68 1.21 -10.87
CA ILE A 301 2.70 2.12 -11.47
C ILE A 301 1.42 2.11 -10.64
N ILE A 302 0.87 3.29 -10.35
CA ILE A 302 -0.46 3.46 -9.74
C ILE A 302 -1.38 4.18 -10.71
N VAL A 303 -2.57 3.63 -10.91
CA VAL A 303 -3.68 4.32 -11.57
C VAL A 303 -4.76 4.64 -10.53
N PHE A 304 -4.97 5.92 -10.23
CA PHE A 304 -5.99 6.37 -9.27
C PHE A 304 -7.27 6.76 -10.02
N SER A 305 -8.36 6.02 -9.82
CA SER A 305 -9.68 6.30 -10.38
C SER A 305 -10.55 7.06 -9.37
N CYS A 306 -10.82 8.34 -9.64
CA CYS A 306 -11.61 9.27 -8.81
C CYS A 306 -13.13 9.01 -8.82
N VAL A 307 -13.69 8.44 -9.89
CA VAL A 307 -15.11 8.09 -10.10
C VAL A 307 -16.07 9.27 -10.25
N ARG A 308 -15.93 10.33 -9.44
CA ARG A 308 -16.94 11.39 -9.34
C ARG A 308 -16.99 12.24 -10.61
N ALA A 309 -18.20 12.34 -11.16
CA ALA A 309 -18.63 13.30 -12.17
C ALA A 309 -19.37 14.46 -11.47
N GLY A 310 -19.30 15.68 -12.01
CA GLY A 310 -19.85 16.89 -11.36
C GLY A 310 -21.33 16.77 -10.91
N GLY A 311 -21.69 17.43 -9.81
CA GLY A 311 -23.06 17.49 -9.29
C GLY A 311 -23.16 18.04 -7.86
N LYS A 312 -24.39 18.33 -7.41
CA LYS A 312 -24.71 18.97 -6.10
C LYS A 312 -24.30 18.18 -4.84
N ARG A 313 -23.81 16.92 -4.97
CA ARG A 313 -23.56 16.00 -3.85
C ARG A 313 -22.10 16.00 -3.32
N GLY A 314 -21.27 16.93 -3.78
CA GLY A 314 -19.85 16.98 -3.41
C GLY A 314 -19.06 15.74 -3.89
N ILE A 315 -17.80 15.62 -3.46
CA ILE A 315 -16.91 14.53 -3.91
C ILE A 315 -16.91 13.28 -3.00
N GLY A 316 -17.69 13.29 -1.92
CA GLY A 316 -17.85 12.17 -0.99
C GLY A 316 -16.52 11.70 -0.39
N PHE A 317 -16.21 10.41 -0.49
CA PHE A 317 -14.96 9.79 0.01
C PHE A 317 -13.66 10.41 -0.53
N LEU A 318 -13.69 11.16 -1.63
CA LEU A 318 -12.52 11.89 -2.12
C LEU A 318 -12.22 13.16 -1.30
N ALA A 319 -13.15 13.62 -0.47
CA ALA A 319 -12.96 14.79 0.39
C ALA A 319 -11.96 14.51 1.52
N ASP A 320 -11.69 13.24 1.80
CA ASP A 320 -10.69 12.85 2.78
C ASP A 320 -9.28 13.10 2.22
N ILE A 321 -8.65 14.15 2.75
CA ILE A 321 -7.29 14.56 2.42
C ILE A 321 -6.25 13.45 2.70
N ARG A 322 -6.46 12.63 3.73
CA ARG A 322 -5.55 11.54 4.10
C ARG A 322 -5.62 10.40 3.09
N ARG A 323 -6.83 10.07 2.60
CA ARG A 323 -7.01 9.12 1.48
C ARG A 323 -6.36 9.61 0.19
N MET A 324 -6.45 10.91 -0.09
CA MET A 324 -5.74 11.52 -1.22
C MET A 324 -4.23 11.35 -1.07
N ASN A 325 -3.67 11.68 0.11
CA ASN A 325 -2.24 11.51 0.38
C ASN A 325 -1.79 10.05 0.20
N VAL A 326 -2.49 9.09 0.82
CA VAL A 326 -2.18 7.67 0.68
C VAL A 326 -2.18 7.27 -0.79
N GLY A 327 -3.25 7.56 -1.54
CA GLY A 327 -3.36 7.13 -2.93
C GLY A 327 -2.31 7.71 -3.87
N LEU A 328 -1.93 8.99 -3.69
CA LEU A 328 -0.89 9.62 -4.50
C LEU A 328 0.52 9.12 -4.19
N THR A 329 0.74 8.55 -2.99
CA THR A 329 2.08 8.14 -2.50
C THR A 329 2.38 6.64 -2.59
N ARG A 330 1.57 5.88 -3.34
CA ARG A 330 1.77 4.42 -3.53
C ARG A 330 2.65 4.05 -4.72
N ALA A 331 2.93 5.01 -5.61
CA ALA A 331 3.67 4.78 -6.84
C ALA A 331 5.18 4.88 -6.64
N ARG A 332 5.95 4.05 -7.35
CA ARG A 332 7.41 4.17 -7.43
C ARG A 332 7.87 4.94 -8.66
N HIS A 333 7.36 4.56 -9.83
CA HIS A 333 7.80 5.13 -11.12
C HIS A 333 6.75 6.02 -11.76
N ALA A 334 5.46 5.63 -11.73
CA ALA A 334 4.40 6.42 -12.33
C ALA A 334 3.09 6.46 -11.52
N CYS A 335 2.48 7.63 -11.42
CA CYS A 335 1.16 7.87 -10.86
C CYS A 335 0.26 8.53 -11.91
N TRP A 336 -0.78 7.82 -12.35
CA TRP A 336 -1.76 8.30 -13.32
C TRP A 336 -3.12 8.44 -12.65
N VAL A 337 -3.55 9.68 -12.45
CA VAL A 337 -4.85 9.99 -11.84
C VAL A 337 -5.87 10.20 -12.96
N VAL A 338 -7.04 9.57 -12.85
CA VAL A 338 -8.12 9.65 -13.83
C VAL A 338 -9.36 10.18 -13.13
N GLY A 339 -9.95 11.25 -13.65
CA GLY A 339 -11.15 11.84 -13.06
C GLY A 339 -11.69 13.04 -13.84
N ASP A 340 -12.81 13.59 -13.38
CA ASP A 340 -13.43 14.80 -13.95
C ASP A 340 -12.92 16.05 -13.21
N SER A 341 -12.12 16.88 -13.87
CA SER A 341 -11.54 18.08 -13.25
C SER A 341 -12.60 19.06 -12.74
N ARG A 342 -13.77 19.13 -13.40
CA ARG A 342 -14.88 20.03 -13.04
C ARG A 342 -15.54 19.60 -11.73
N ALA A 343 -15.53 18.30 -11.43
CA ALA A 343 -16.00 17.78 -10.16
C ALA A 343 -14.98 18.01 -9.05
N LEU A 344 -13.71 17.70 -9.35
CA LEU A 344 -12.62 17.71 -8.38
C LEU A 344 -12.23 19.12 -7.91
N VAL A 345 -12.31 20.13 -8.78
CA VAL A 345 -11.97 21.52 -8.46
C VAL A 345 -12.84 22.13 -7.34
N THR A 346 -13.98 21.51 -7.02
CA THR A 346 -14.85 21.92 -5.91
C THR A 346 -14.23 21.69 -4.53
N ASN A 347 -13.24 20.79 -4.42
CA ASN A 347 -12.47 20.58 -3.19
C ASN A 347 -11.12 21.28 -3.27
N VAL A 348 -10.74 21.99 -2.21
CA VAL A 348 -9.51 22.79 -2.14
C VAL A 348 -8.23 21.99 -2.36
N HIS A 349 -8.15 20.76 -1.85
CA HIS A 349 -6.96 19.92 -1.99
C HIS A 349 -6.82 19.36 -3.41
N TRP A 350 -7.92 18.87 -3.97
CA TRP A 350 -7.94 18.43 -5.37
C TRP A 350 -7.72 19.58 -6.35
N ARG A 351 -8.23 20.79 -6.07
CA ARG A 351 -7.90 22.01 -6.82
C ARG A 351 -6.39 22.26 -6.79
N GLY A 352 -5.76 22.24 -5.61
CA GLY A 352 -4.32 22.38 -5.49
C GLY A 352 -3.53 21.35 -6.31
N PHE A 353 -4.00 20.10 -6.36
CA PHE A 353 -3.41 19.06 -7.19
C PHE A 353 -3.58 19.33 -8.69
N LEU A 354 -4.77 19.74 -9.13
CA LEU A 354 -5.03 20.10 -10.53
C LEU A 354 -4.17 21.30 -10.96
N ASP A 355 -4.05 22.32 -10.12
CA ASP A 355 -3.23 23.49 -10.39
C ASP A 355 -1.74 23.12 -10.47
N HIS A 356 -1.28 22.23 -9.57
CA HIS A 356 0.05 21.65 -9.64
C HIS A 356 0.29 20.93 -10.98
N CYS A 357 -0.60 20.01 -11.36
CA CYS A 357 -0.48 19.27 -12.61
C CYS A 357 -0.49 20.18 -13.85
N LYS A 358 -1.29 21.26 -13.85
CA LYS A 358 -1.27 22.26 -14.93
C LYS A 358 0.07 22.99 -14.99
N LYS A 359 0.60 23.42 -13.83
CA LYS A 359 1.87 24.14 -13.73
C LYS A 359 3.07 23.29 -14.18
N THR A 360 3.05 21.98 -13.94
CA THR A 360 4.15 21.07 -14.30
C THR A 360 3.99 20.41 -15.68
N GLY A 361 2.92 20.73 -16.42
CA GLY A 361 2.63 20.07 -17.71
C GLY A 361 2.15 18.62 -17.57
N SER A 362 1.76 18.18 -16.37
CA SER A 362 1.22 16.85 -16.06
C SER A 362 -0.30 16.74 -16.28
N TYR A 363 -0.99 17.81 -16.65
CA TYR A 363 -2.44 17.80 -16.91
C TYR A 363 -2.75 17.48 -18.38
N VAL A 364 -3.53 16.42 -18.61
CA VAL A 364 -3.98 15.98 -19.94
C VAL A 364 -5.45 16.36 -20.10
N ALA A 365 -5.71 17.33 -20.99
CA ALA A 365 -7.04 17.85 -21.28
C ALA A 365 -7.96 16.78 -21.92
N PRO A 366 -9.30 16.91 -21.80
CA PRO A 366 -10.26 15.91 -22.27
C PRO A 366 -10.14 15.54 -23.76
N GLU A 367 -9.81 16.48 -24.65
CA GLU A 367 -9.67 16.18 -26.08
C GLU A 367 -8.48 15.25 -26.34
N LYS A 368 -7.38 15.49 -25.61
CA LYS A 368 -6.17 14.66 -25.68
C LYS A 368 -6.37 13.32 -24.99
N ALA A 369 -7.09 13.27 -23.88
CA ALA A 369 -7.43 12.01 -23.21
C ALA A 369 -8.21 11.07 -24.13
N LYS A 370 -9.18 11.59 -24.91
CA LYS A 370 -9.91 10.78 -25.90
C LYS A 370 -8.99 10.18 -26.97
N ALA A 371 -8.00 10.92 -27.45
CA ALA A 371 -7.07 10.39 -28.44
C ALA A 371 -6.11 9.31 -27.86
N VAL A 372 -5.85 9.30 -26.55
CA VAL A 372 -5.23 8.14 -25.87
C VAL A 372 -6.12 6.89 -25.96
N VAL A 373 -7.43 7.05 -25.81
CA VAL A 373 -8.39 5.93 -25.91
C VAL A 373 -8.46 5.38 -27.34
N LEU A 374 -8.33 6.24 -28.35
CA LEU A 374 -8.41 5.85 -29.76
C LEU A 374 -7.08 5.35 -30.34
N GLY A 375 -5.98 5.39 -29.57
CA GLY A 375 -4.65 5.01 -30.07
C GLY A 375 -4.10 5.95 -31.15
N LEU A 376 -4.63 7.17 -31.26
CA LEU A 376 -4.33 8.12 -32.36
C LEU A 376 -3.14 9.04 -32.08
N PHE A 377 -2.11 8.55 -31.37
CA PHE A 377 -0.88 9.30 -31.10
C PHE A 377 0.37 8.47 -31.30
#